data_AF-A0A7Y6PV73-F1
#
_entry.id   AF-A0A7Y6PV73-F1
#
_cell.length_a   1.000
_cell.length_b   1.000
_cell.length_c   1.000
_cell.angle_alpha   90.00
_cell.angle_beta   90.00
_cell.angle_gamma   90.00
#
_symmetry.space_group_name_H-M   'P 1'
#
loop_
_entity.id
_entity.type
_entity.pdbx_description
1 polymer ?
#
loop_
_entity_poly.entity_id
_entity_poly.type
_entity_poly.pdbx_seq_one_letter_code
_entity_poly.pdbx_strand_id
1 'polypeptide(L)'
;MRRALLVLAIAAGPAAADSPLVVDRAIVVGRIDDGTWSDTATEARIDQRVDLAAIVVGHRGKHRVVLAPAGVDKLKLGGRTVPSRELAPLEGKFTWSTVEPHGFRTSTAENGATSTFYSNVSTDPKTFGRWLGYDHIDYFEHVFADKGDAIIRATIAPSEPGAVQVPGLGTLRYKVEVAFADGTRVASPGAEATDAFGILPTVHRVSVRAGDDFLGWLSGYLLVPEVFGSAGSGKNHQTERFTGSDCADVMVGAMRRAGAKLAYTNVAGLPSYGTTIAAATELDDHGTPASPITGVLPGDLIRIDYAGELRHHTPRDWDHVAALWEDKSDPNGPSKGGPDGKLDGFDLVIHVGHPRLVIEPLARQSPATIDVLRWRAPKTPR
;
A
#
# COMPACT_ATOMS: atom_id res chain seq x y z
N MET A 1 87.38 -1.37 18.79
CA MET A 1 86.00 -0.93 18.50
C MET A 1 85.04 -2.09 18.79
N ARG A 2 84.35 -2.10 19.93
CA ARG A 2 83.35 -3.11 20.29
C ARG A 2 81.96 -2.56 19.93
N ARG A 3 81.25 -3.22 19.01
CA ARG A 3 79.85 -2.89 18.70
C ARG A 3 78.94 -3.64 19.67
N ALA A 4 78.19 -2.90 20.48
CA ALA A 4 77.14 -3.45 21.33
C ALA A 4 75.89 -3.71 20.48
N LEU A 5 75.38 -4.94 20.55
CA LEU A 5 74.14 -5.36 19.94
C LEU A 5 72.99 -5.04 20.91
N LEU A 6 72.14 -4.07 20.57
CA LEU A 6 70.96 -3.72 21.36
C LEU A 6 69.80 -4.61 20.89
N VAL A 7 69.39 -5.56 21.72
CA VAL A 7 68.20 -6.39 21.47
C VAL A 7 66.99 -5.61 22.00
N LEU A 8 66.15 -5.13 21.09
CA LEU A 8 64.88 -4.47 21.42
C LEU A 8 63.81 -5.54 21.67
N ALA A 9 63.42 -5.73 22.93
CA ALA A 9 62.25 -6.54 23.28
C ALA A 9 60.98 -5.73 23.01
N ILE A 10 60.23 -6.11 21.97
CA ILE A 10 58.91 -5.53 21.68
C ILE A 10 57.90 -6.26 22.59
N ALA A 11 57.46 -5.58 23.65
CA ALA A 11 56.35 -6.06 24.47
C ALA A 11 55.04 -5.92 23.68
N ALA A 12 54.37 -7.03 23.39
CA ALA A 12 53.01 -7.04 22.85
C ALA A 12 52.07 -6.45 23.92
N GLY A 13 51.55 -5.25 23.67
CA GLY A 13 50.54 -4.63 24.53
C GLY A 13 49.28 -5.49 24.59
N PRO A 14 48.52 -5.47 25.70
CA PRO A 14 47.26 -6.20 25.80
C PRO A 14 46.34 -5.79 24.65
N ALA A 15 45.80 -6.79 23.94
CA ALA A 15 44.79 -6.57 22.91
C ALA A 15 43.70 -5.67 23.49
N ALA A 16 43.50 -4.49 22.90
CA ALA A 16 42.48 -3.55 23.34
C ALA A 16 41.14 -4.31 23.39
N ALA A 17 40.51 -4.33 24.56
CA ALA A 17 39.20 -4.95 24.72
C ALA A 17 38.26 -4.33 23.68
N ASP A 18 37.69 -5.17 22.82
CA ASP A 18 36.73 -4.72 21.81
C ASP A 18 35.63 -3.93 22.51
N SER A 19 35.31 -2.74 21.98
CA SER A 19 34.23 -1.93 22.53
C SER A 19 32.92 -2.73 22.51
N PRO A 20 32.12 -2.70 23.59
CA PRO A 20 30.86 -3.43 23.62
C PRO A 20 29.93 -2.94 22.50
N LEU A 21 29.09 -3.86 22.01
CA LEU A 21 28.07 -3.52 21.03
C LEU A 21 26.97 -2.68 21.69
N VAL A 22 26.69 -1.51 21.11
CA VAL A 22 25.50 -0.71 21.42
C VAL A 22 24.53 -0.90 20.26
N VAL A 23 23.33 -1.40 20.55
CA VAL A 23 22.27 -1.55 19.55
C VAL A 23 21.47 -0.26 19.45
N ASP A 24 21.26 0.23 18.23
CA ASP A 24 20.61 1.53 18.00
C ASP A 24 19.13 1.35 17.66
N ARG A 25 18.82 0.41 16.74
CA ARG A 25 17.45 0.16 16.28
C ARG A 25 17.31 -1.18 15.56
N ALA A 26 16.08 -1.68 15.46
CA ALA A 26 15.74 -2.72 14.50
C ALA A 26 15.23 -2.11 13.17
N ILE A 27 15.27 -2.91 12.12
CA ILE A 27 14.80 -2.60 10.77
C ILE A 27 14.12 -3.86 10.24
N VAL A 28 12.96 -3.72 9.61
CA VAL A 28 12.36 -4.78 8.81
C VAL A 28 12.91 -4.67 7.39
N VAL A 29 13.36 -5.78 6.84
CA VAL A 29 13.72 -5.88 5.42
C VAL A 29 12.90 -6.97 4.77
N GLY A 30 12.63 -6.81 3.48
CA GLY A 30 11.90 -7.81 2.70
C GLY A 30 12.69 -8.29 1.49
N ARG A 31 12.31 -9.47 1.00
CA ARG A 31 12.75 -9.98 -0.30
C ARG A 31 11.59 -10.63 -1.04
N ILE A 32 11.73 -10.71 -2.36
CA ILE A 32 10.85 -11.47 -3.23
C ILE A 32 11.63 -12.69 -3.72
N ASP A 33 11.05 -13.87 -3.60
CA ASP A 33 11.64 -15.17 -3.94
C ASP A 33 13.03 -15.33 -3.30
N ASP A 34 14.07 -15.52 -4.10
CA ASP A 34 15.48 -15.61 -3.67
C ASP A 34 16.25 -14.31 -3.98
N GLY A 35 15.51 -13.19 -4.05
CA GLY A 35 16.03 -11.86 -4.34
C GLY A 35 16.87 -11.25 -3.21
N THR A 36 17.26 -9.98 -3.40
CA THR A 36 18.05 -9.21 -2.42
C THR A 36 17.16 -8.73 -1.28
N TRP A 37 17.61 -8.89 -0.04
CA TRP A 37 16.98 -8.29 1.14
C TRP A 37 17.16 -6.78 1.11
N SER A 38 16.08 -6.03 1.32
CA SER A 38 16.09 -4.57 1.23
C SER A 38 15.13 -3.93 2.24
N ASP A 39 15.51 -2.75 2.74
CA ASP A 39 14.65 -1.87 3.57
C ASP A 39 13.67 -1.02 2.75
N THR A 40 13.62 -1.24 1.44
CA THR A 40 12.60 -0.66 0.56
C THR A 40 11.31 -1.47 0.62
N ALA A 41 10.18 -0.80 0.36
CA ALA A 41 8.89 -1.48 0.22
C ALA A 41 8.98 -2.70 -0.69
N THR A 42 8.33 -3.80 -0.28
CA THR A 42 8.32 -5.06 -1.02
C THR A 42 7.04 -5.18 -1.82
N GLU A 43 7.16 -5.20 -3.15
CA GLU A 43 6.02 -5.19 -4.07
C GLU A 43 6.03 -6.47 -4.91
N ALA A 44 5.17 -7.43 -4.58
CA ALA A 44 5.17 -8.77 -5.18
C ALA A 44 3.86 -9.08 -5.90
N ARG A 45 3.90 -9.96 -6.89
CA ARG A 45 2.70 -10.62 -7.39
C ARG A 45 2.25 -11.74 -6.44
N ILE A 46 0.98 -12.12 -6.53
CA ILE A 46 0.40 -13.18 -5.69
C ILE A 46 1.08 -14.55 -5.88
N ASP A 47 1.66 -14.81 -7.05
CA ASP A 47 2.40 -16.03 -7.36
C ASP A 47 3.84 -16.04 -6.82
N GLN A 48 4.29 -14.95 -6.18
CA GLN A 48 5.64 -14.79 -5.67
C GLN A 48 5.74 -14.99 -4.15
N ARG A 49 6.92 -15.43 -3.71
CA ARG A 49 7.25 -15.54 -2.29
C ARG A 49 7.73 -14.19 -1.75
N VAL A 50 7.18 -13.74 -0.64
CA VAL A 50 7.61 -12.58 0.14
C VAL A 50 8.03 -13.04 1.53
N ASP A 51 9.31 -12.88 1.82
CA ASP A 51 9.87 -13.13 3.15
C ASP A 51 10.28 -11.78 3.78
N LEU A 52 10.16 -11.67 5.10
CA LEU A 52 10.64 -10.55 5.90
C LEU A 52 11.69 -11.03 6.89
N ALA A 53 12.68 -10.19 7.18
CA ALA A 53 13.70 -10.46 8.19
C ALA A 53 13.87 -9.27 9.13
N ALA A 54 14.16 -9.57 10.39
CA ALA A 54 14.57 -8.59 11.38
C ALA A 54 16.08 -8.32 11.24
N ILE A 55 16.47 -7.05 11.13
CA ILE A 55 17.87 -6.62 11.11
C ILE A 55 18.06 -5.65 12.27
N VAL A 56 19.17 -5.76 13.00
CA VAL A 56 19.53 -4.78 14.04
C VAL A 56 20.75 -4.01 13.62
N VAL A 57 20.68 -2.69 13.69
CA VAL A 57 21.83 -1.81 13.44
C VAL A 57 22.33 -1.30 14.78
N GLY A 58 23.63 -1.36 14.96
CA GLY A 58 24.33 -0.86 16.14
C GLY A 58 25.73 -0.39 15.83
N HIS A 59 26.54 -0.22 16.87
CA HIS A 59 27.94 0.17 16.74
C HIS A 59 28.82 -0.40 17.85
N ARG A 60 30.12 -0.58 17.54
CA ARG A 60 31.21 -0.84 18.50
C ARG A 60 32.21 0.29 18.41
N GLY A 61 32.19 1.19 19.40
CA GLY A 61 32.94 2.45 19.30
C GLY A 61 32.47 3.28 18.10
N LYS A 62 33.36 3.53 17.13
CA LYS A 62 33.02 4.29 15.90
C LYS A 62 32.58 3.42 14.72
N HIS A 63 32.63 2.09 14.86
CA HIS A 63 32.35 1.17 13.78
C HIS A 63 30.89 0.72 13.82
N ARG A 64 30.17 0.91 12.72
CA ARG A 64 28.82 0.38 12.54
C ARG A 64 28.85 -1.15 12.46
N VAL A 65 27.88 -1.79 13.09
CA VAL A 65 27.66 -3.24 13.04
C VAL A 65 26.22 -3.50 12.60
N VAL A 66 26.02 -4.50 11.75
CA VAL A 66 24.69 -4.95 11.33
C VAL A 66 24.52 -6.39 11.79
N LEU A 67 23.55 -6.64 12.67
CA LEU A 67 23.18 -7.99 13.07
C LEU A 67 22.08 -8.50 12.14
N ALA A 68 22.28 -9.69 11.58
CA ALA A 68 21.32 -10.32 10.69
C ALA A 68 21.14 -11.81 11.03
N PRO A 69 19.94 -12.36 10.82
CA PRO A 69 19.70 -13.79 11.03
C PRO A 69 20.39 -14.63 9.95
N ALA A 70 20.60 -15.91 10.25
CA ALA A 70 21.10 -16.87 9.27
C ALA A 70 20.18 -16.91 8.04
N GLY A 71 20.77 -16.91 6.84
CA GLY A 71 20.03 -16.87 5.56
C GLY A 71 19.90 -15.47 4.93
N VAL A 72 20.37 -14.41 5.60
CA VAL A 72 20.51 -13.07 5.01
C VAL A 72 21.95 -12.89 4.52
N ASP A 73 22.17 -13.07 3.22
CA ASP A 73 23.48 -13.02 2.57
C ASP A 73 23.68 -11.79 1.66
N LYS A 74 22.59 -11.28 1.08
CA LYS A 74 22.56 -10.09 0.20
C LYS A 74 21.62 -9.05 0.77
N LEU A 75 22.18 -8.08 1.49
CA LEU A 75 21.42 -7.02 2.17
C LEU A 75 21.71 -5.65 1.55
N LYS A 76 20.66 -4.88 1.30
CA LYS A 76 20.71 -3.45 0.99
C LYS A 76 20.01 -2.66 2.08
N LEU A 77 20.67 -1.62 2.58
CA LEU A 77 20.10 -0.66 3.52
C LEU A 77 20.33 0.75 2.99
N GLY A 78 19.27 1.57 2.90
CA GLY A 78 19.34 2.91 2.33
C GLY A 78 19.90 2.93 0.90
N GLY A 79 19.59 1.89 0.12
CA GLY A 79 20.07 1.71 -1.25
C GLY A 79 21.53 1.26 -1.39
N ARG A 80 22.24 0.99 -0.28
CA ARG A 80 23.64 0.53 -0.29
C ARG A 80 23.75 -0.92 0.11
N THR A 81 24.54 -1.70 -0.64
CA THR A 81 24.86 -3.08 -0.26
C THR A 81 25.67 -3.08 1.03
N VAL A 82 25.24 -3.87 2.01
CA VAL A 82 25.98 -4.15 3.24
C VAL A 82 26.96 -5.30 2.95
N PRO A 83 28.28 -5.10 3.10
CA PRO A 83 29.26 -6.17 2.92
C PRO A 83 29.02 -7.32 3.90
N SER A 84 29.21 -8.57 3.46
CA SER A 84 29.01 -9.76 4.31
C SER A 84 29.84 -9.73 5.60
N ARG A 85 31.05 -9.15 5.56
CA ARG A 85 31.91 -8.96 6.74
C ARG A 85 31.33 -8.03 7.81
N GLU A 86 30.33 -7.22 7.47
CA GLU A 86 29.63 -6.33 8.40
C GLU A 86 28.38 -6.98 9.01
N LEU A 87 28.04 -8.19 8.55
CA LEU A 87 26.96 -9.00 9.08
C LEU A 87 27.49 -9.86 10.23
N ALA A 88 26.99 -9.60 11.44
CA ALA A 88 27.18 -10.47 12.58
C ALA A 88 25.87 -11.25 12.88
N PRO A 89 25.95 -12.42 13.53
CA PRO A 89 24.76 -13.18 13.89
C PRO A 89 23.81 -12.37 14.79
N LEU A 90 22.52 -12.45 14.48
CA LEU A 90 21.45 -11.90 15.32
C LEU A 90 20.81 -13.01 16.16
N GLU A 91 20.91 -12.88 17.48
CA GLU A 91 20.24 -13.73 18.46
C GLU A 91 19.34 -12.87 19.35
N GLY A 92 18.09 -13.28 19.52
CA GLY A 92 17.12 -12.54 20.31
C GLY A 92 15.75 -13.21 20.27
N LYS A 93 14.79 -12.62 20.99
CA LYS A 93 13.36 -12.95 20.87
C LYS A 93 12.71 -11.89 19.99
N PHE A 94 11.90 -12.34 19.04
CA PHE A 94 11.28 -11.48 18.05
C PHE A 94 9.77 -11.38 18.30
N THR A 95 9.25 -10.17 18.29
CA THR A 95 7.80 -9.92 18.30
C THR A 95 7.45 -9.19 17.01
N TRP A 96 6.60 -9.79 16.19
CA TRP A 96 6.15 -9.22 14.92
C TRP A 96 4.73 -8.69 15.02
N SER A 97 4.55 -7.50 14.48
CA SER A 97 3.25 -6.83 14.39
C SER A 97 2.96 -6.39 12.96
N THR A 98 1.70 -6.45 12.57
CA THR A 98 1.21 -5.62 11.45
C THR A 98 0.98 -4.20 11.94
N VAL A 99 1.15 -3.22 11.05
CA VAL A 99 0.80 -1.81 11.26
C VAL A 99 -0.33 -1.49 10.28
N GLU A 100 -1.52 -1.29 10.81
CA GLU A 100 -2.76 -1.21 10.05
C GLU A 100 -3.41 0.17 10.25
N PRO A 101 -3.94 0.79 9.19
CA PRO A 101 -4.80 1.94 9.35
C PRO A 101 -6.15 1.49 9.88
N HIS A 102 -6.81 2.31 10.69
CA HIS A 102 -8.25 2.14 10.88
C HIS A 102 -8.97 2.43 9.56
N GLY A 103 -10.04 1.70 9.25
CA GLY A 103 -10.85 2.02 8.08
C GLY A 103 -11.54 3.37 8.24
N PHE A 104 -12.35 3.48 9.29
CA PHE A 104 -12.97 4.73 9.69
C PHE A 104 -12.15 5.39 10.79
N ARG A 105 -12.19 6.72 10.85
CA ARG A 105 -11.52 7.45 11.92
C ARG A 105 -12.09 7.04 13.28
N THR A 106 -11.23 7.02 14.28
CA THR A 106 -11.62 6.69 15.66
C THR A 106 -11.72 7.92 16.57
N SER A 107 -11.16 9.04 16.11
CA SER A 107 -11.21 10.34 16.80
C SER A 107 -11.74 11.45 15.89
N THR A 108 -12.05 12.61 16.48
CA THR A 108 -12.35 13.83 15.73
C THR A 108 -11.16 14.25 14.88
N ALA A 109 -11.40 14.67 13.63
CA ALA A 109 -10.31 15.11 12.76
C ALA A 109 -9.68 16.43 13.21
N GLU A 110 -8.36 16.48 13.13
CA GLU A 110 -7.56 17.65 13.50
C GLU A 110 -7.65 18.78 12.47
N ASN A 111 -7.88 18.45 11.19
CA ASN A 111 -7.99 19.41 10.10
C ASN A 111 -9.40 20.04 9.98
N GLY A 112 -10.36 19.61 10.82
CA GLY A 112 -11.73 20.09 10.81
C GLY A 112 -12.69 19.34 9.88
N ALA A 113 -12.28 18.22 9.26
CA ALA A 113 -13.17 17.35 8.50
C ALA A 113 -14.27 16.75 9.38
N THR A 114 -15.51 16.73 8.90
CA THR A 114 -16.69 16.26 9.67
C THR A 114 -17.15 14.85 9.30
N SER A 115 -16.58 14.25 8.25
CA SER A 115 -16.84 12.88 7.83
C SER A 115 -16.43 11.83 8.87
N THR A 116 -16.93 10.61 8.75
CA THR A 116 -16.45 9.44 9.52
C THR A 116 -15.27 8.73 8.86
N PHE A 117 -15.01 9.01 7.58
CA PHE A 117 -13.84 8.59 6.83
C PHE A 117 -12.81 9.74 6.79
N TYR A 118 -11.56 9.43 6.44
CA TYR A 118 -10.51 10.44 6.35
C TYR A 118 -10.71 11.37 5.15
N SER A 119 -10.50 12.67 5.35
CA SER A 119 -10.72 13.65 4.27
C SER A 119 -9.82 14.86 4.41
N ASN A 120 -9.07 15.19 3.35
CA ASN A 120 -8.26 16.41 3.31
C ASN A 120 -9.05 17.65 2.83
N VAL A 121 -10.28 17.43 2.37
CA VAL A 121 -11.18 18.49 1.88
C VAL A 121 -12.50 18.45 2.63
N SER A 122 -13.24 19.55 2.62
CA SER A 122 -14.56 19.59 3.22
C SER A 122 -15.55 18.75 2.42
N THR A 123 -16.36 17.97 3.14
CA THR A 123 -17.53 17.26 2.62
C THR A 123 -18.84 17.96 2.99
N ASP A 124 -18.78 19.09 3.72
CA ASP A 124 -19.95 19.91 4.02
C ASP A 124 -20.48 20.53 2.71
N PRO A 125 -21.79 20.43 2.39
CA PRO A 125 -22.36 20.95 1.15
C PRO A 125 -22.01 22.40 0.82
N LYS A 126 -21.87 23.28 1.82
CA LYS A 126 -21.57 24.71 1.62
C LYS A 126 -20.11 25.00 1.31
N THR A 127 -19.21 24.08 1.66
CA THR A 127 -17.77 24.26 1.49
C THR A 127 -17.12 23.08 0.76
N PHE A 128 -17.92 22.25 0.11
CA PHE A 128 -17.51 21.00 -0.49
C PHE A 128 -16.27 21.17 -1.39
N GLY A 129 -15.27 20.31 -1.21
CA GLY A 129 -14.02 20.34 -1.96
C GLY A 129 -13.02 21.42 -1.50
N ARG A 130 -13.37 22.29 -0.54
CA ARG A 130 -12.43 23.23 0.05
C ARG A 130 -11.33 22.46 0.79
N TRP A 131 -10.06 22.77 0.49
CA TRP A 131 -8.91 22.22 1.20
C TRP A 131 -8.94 22.56 2.70
N LEU A 132 -8.80 21.53 3.52
CA LEU A 132 -8.75 21.62 4.99
C LEU A 132 -7.33 21.42 5.55
N GLY A 133 -6.43 20.86 4.75
CA GLY A 133 -5.16 20.33 5.23
C GLY A 133 -5.20 18.82 5.25
N TYR A 134 -4.04 18.19 5.43
CA TYR A 134 -3.98 16.75 5.53
C TYR A 134 -4.67 16.28 6.80
N ASP A 135 -5.52 15.27 6.66
CA ASP A 135 -6.13 14.60 7.80
C ASP A 135 -5.13 13.68 8.50
N HIS A 136 -5.32 13.48 9.80
CA HIS A 136 -4.56 12.49 10.55
C HIS A 136 -5.17 11.10 10.31
N ILE A 137 -4.36 10.16 9.84
CA ILE A 137 -4.78 8.77 9.63
C ILE A 137 -4.34 7.98 10.86
N ASP A 138 -5.30 7.35 11.54
CA ASP A 138 -5.04 6.57 12.74
C ASP A 138 -4.46 5.21 12.35
N TYR A 139 -3.31 4.84 12.93
CA TYR A 139 -2.70 3.52 12.77
C TYR A 139 -2.63 2.80 14.11
N PHE A 140 -2.75 1.48 14.06
CA PHE A 140 -2.57 0.61 15.22
C PHE A 140 -1.67 -0.58 14.88
N GLU A 141 -1.18 -1.24 15.93
CA GLU A 141 -0.32 -2.41 15.80
C GLU A 141 -1.06 -3.66 16.27
N HIS A 142 -0.98 -4.73 15.50
CA HIS A 142 -1.51 -6.03 15.88
C HIS A 142 -0.40 -7.08 15.89
N VAL A 143 -0.09 -7.60 17.09
CA VAL A 143 0.90 -8.66 17.27
C VAL A 143 0.35 -9.97 16.74
N PHE A 144 0.97 -10.52 15.70
CA PHE A 144 0.57 -11.82 15.12
C PHE A 144 1.59 -12.94 15.41
N ALA A 145 2.79 -12.60 15.88
CA ALA A 145 3.77 -13.58 16.34
C ALA A 145 4.59 -13.03 17.52
N ASP A 146 4.29 -13.49 18.74
CA ASP A 146 5.12 -13.27 19.93
C ASP A 146 6.12 -14.42 20.08
N LYS A 147 7.42 -14.10 20.17
CA LYS A 147 8.54 -15.06 20.11
C LYS A 147 8.59 -15.81 18.77
N GLY A 148 8.34 -15.08 17.69
CA GLY A 148 8.46 -15.60 16.33
C GLY A 148 9.91 -15.80 15.88
N ASP A 149 10.05 -16.31 14.66
CA ASP A 149 11.35 -16.43 14.00
C ASP A 149 11.88 -15.06 13.55
N ALA A 150 13.21 -14.97 13.41
CA ALA A 150 13.87 -13.78 12.88
C ALA A 150 13.56 -13.52 11.40
N ILE A 151 13.15 -14.58 10.68
CA ILE A 151 12.70 -14.54 9.29
C ILE A 151 11.29 -15.13 9.25
N ILE A 152 10.35 -14.42 8.66
CA ILE A 152 8.95 -14.85 8.52
C ILE A 152 8.49 -14.75 7.07
N ARG A 153 7.47 -15.54 6.71
CA ARG A 153 6.71 -15.36 5.47
C ARG A 153 5.71 -14.22 5.68
N ALA A 154 5.73 -13.19 4.84
CA ALA A 154 4.68 -12.18 4.87
C ALA A 154 3.37 -12.76 4.31
N THR A 155 2.27 -12.52 5.02
CA THR A 155 0.90 -12.84 4.60
C THR A 155 0.03 -11.61 4.71
N ILE A 156 -0.78 -11.33 3.68
CA ILE A 156 -1.79 -10.27 3.73
C ILE A 156 -3.00 -10.79 4.49
N ALA A 157 -2.99 -10.56 5.80
CA ALA A 157 -4.03 -10.96 6.74
C ALA A 157 -4.23 -9.84 7.77
N PRO A 158 -5.05 -8.82 7.47
CA PRO A 158 -5.33 -7.76 8.42
C PRO A 158 -6.10 -8.31 9.62
N SER A 159 -5.95 -7.62 10.74
CA SER A 159 -6.62 -7.96 12.00
C SER A 159 -8.13 -7.64 11.98
N GLU A 160 -8.55 -6.69 11.16
CA GLU A 160 -9.95 -6.28 11.04
C GLU A 160 -10.78 -7.34 10.28
N PRO A 161 -11.82 -7.93 10.90
CA PRO A 161 -12.67 -8.92 10.25
C PRO A 161 -13.35 -8.37 8.99
N GLY A 162 -13.31 -9.14 7.90
CA GLY A 162 -13.96 -8.78 6.64
C GLY A 162 -13.25 -7.71 5.80
N ALA A 163 -12.10 -7.21 6.26
CA ALA A 163 -11.32 -6.20 5.54
C ALA A 163 -10.75 -6.69 4.19
N VAL A 164 -10.55 -8.00 4.02
CA VAL A 164 -10.04 -8.62 2.79
C VAL A 164 -11.18 -9.29 2.04
N GLN A 165 -11.44 -8.82 0.82
CA GLN A 165 -12.38 -9.47 -0.10
C GLN A 165 -11.69 -10.48 -1.03
N VAL A 166 -10.40 -10.28 -1.33
CA VAL A 166 -9.61 -11.19 -2.15
C VAL A 166 -8.40 -11.68 -1.35
N PRO A 167 -8.42 -12.93 -0.86
CA PRO A 167 -7.34 -13.46 -0.02
C PRO A 167 -5.95 -13.29 -0.64
N GLY A 168 -5.01 -12.78 0.15
CA GLY A 168 -3.62 -12.63 -0.26
C GLY A 168 -3.29 -11.37 -1.06
N LEU A 169 -4.27 -10.55 -1.45
CA LEU A 169 -4.05 -9.27 -2.14
C LEU A 169 -4.20 -8.08 -1.20
N GLY A 170 -3.46 -7.00 -1.52
CA GLY A 170 -3.52 -5.73 -0.81
C GLY A 170 -2.20 -5.32 -0.18
N THR A 171 -2.27 -4.35 0.71
CA THR A 171 -1.10 -3.73 1.34
C THR A 171 -1.18 -3.79 2.85
N LEU A 172 -0.10 -4.25 3.48
CA LEU A 172 0.13 -4.17 4.92
C LEU A 172 1.51 -3.59 5.21
N ARG A 173 1.71 -3.15 6.45
CA ARG A 173 3.00 -2.73 6.98
C ARG A 173 3.38 -3.59 8.16
N TYR A 174 4.69 -3.70 8.41
CA TYR A 174 5.23 -4.60 9.42
C TYR A 174 6.21 -3.88 10.33
N LYS A 175 6.14 -4.25 11.61
CA LYS A 175 7.06 -3.88 12.66
C LYS A 175 7.66 -5.13 13.28
N VAL A 176 8.91 -5.01 13.74
CA VAL A 176 9.53 -6.01 14.60
C VAL A 176 10.14 -5.36 15.84
N GLU A 177 9.98 -6.04 16.97
CA GLU A 177 10.71 -5.77 18.21
C GLU A 177 11.66 -6.92 18.50
N VAL A 178 12.87 -6.59 18.95
CA VAL A 178 13.91 -7.56 19.29
C VAL A 178 14.33 -7.37 20.74
N ALA A 179 14.19 -8.43 21.53
CA ALA A 179 14.66 -8.48 22.91
C ALA A 179 15.88 -9.40 23.04
N PHE A 180 16.98 -8.85 23.56
CA PHE A 180 18.25 -9.55 23.77
C PHE A 180 18.34 -10.20 25.16
N ALA A 181 19.28 -11.13 25.32
CA ALA A 181 19.48 -11.87 26.57
C ALA A 181 19.94 -10.98 27.74
N ASP A 182 20.60 -9.86 27.46
CA ASP A 182 21.03 -8.86 28.45
C ASP A 182 19.90 -7.91 28.90
N GLY A 183 18.68 -8.10 28.37
CA GLY A 183 17.51 -7.29 28.65
C GLY A 183 17.33 -6.09 27.72
N THR A 184 18.30 -5.79 26.84
CA THR A 184 18.19 -4.71 25.86
C THR A 184 17.05 -4.98 24.88
N ARG A 185 16.33 -3.93 24.49
CA ARG A 185 15.25 -3.99 23.51
C ARG A 185 15.39 -2.90 22.47
N VAL A 186 15.12 -3.24 21.22
CA VAL A 186 15.06 -2.30 20.09
C VAL A 186 13.87 -2.64 19.21
N ALA A 187 13.31 -1.65 18.53
CA ALA A 187 12.19 -1.81 17.62
C ALA A 187 12.50 -1.17 16.27
N SER A 188 11.83 -1.65 15.23
CA SER A 188 11.68 -0.91 13.98
C SER A 188 10.57 0.14 14.13
N PRO A 189 10.53 1.16 13.26
CA PRO A 189 9.40 2.09 13.20
C PRO A 189 8.06 1.34 13.07
N GLY A 190 7.06 1.80 13.82
CA GLY A 190 5.72 1.22 13.93
C GLY A 190 4.61 2.24 13.64
N ALA A 191 3.44 2.05 14.26
CA ALA A 191 2.28 2.93 14.08
C ALA A 191 2.55 4.38 14.51
N GLU A 192 3.52 4.60 15.42
CA GLU A 192 3.93 5.92 15.87
C GLU A 192 4.66 6.74 14.79
N ALA A 193 5.21 6.08 13.77
CA ALA A 193 6.05 6.71 12.76
C ALA A 193 5.19 7.33 11.64
N THR A 194 4.60 8.49 11.91
CA THR A 194 3.74 9.22 10.97
C THR A 194 4.31 10.60 10.58
N ASP A 195 3.84 11.13 9.46
CA ASP A 195 3.98 12.52 9.05
C ASP A 195 2.64 13.06 8.52
N ALA A 196 2.65 14.28 7.97
CA ALA A 196 1.45 14.90 7.40
C ALA A 196 0.79 14.09 6.27
N PHE A 197 1.47 13.11 5.65
CA PHE A 197 0.91 12.28 4.59
C PHE A 197 0.52 10.87 5.08
N GLY A 198 0.46 10.65 6.40
CA GLY A 198 0.17 9.36 7.03
C GLY A 198 1.43 8.63 7.50
N ILE A 199 1.41 7.29 7.48
CA ILE A 199 2.54 6.48 7.96
C ILE A 199 3.81 6.66 7.10
N LEU A 200 4.96 6.77 7.77
CA LEU A 200 6.26 7.01 7.15
C LEU A 200 6.73 5.83 6.29
N PRO A 201 7.44 6.06 5.17
CA PRO A 201 8.03 5.00 4.34
C PRO A 201 9.07 4.13 5.06
N THR A 202 9.51 4.53 6.25
CA THR A 202 10.43 3.74 7.09
C THR A 202 9.73 2.59 7.82
N VAL A 203 8.39 2.58 7.87
CA VAL A 203 7.62 1.41 8.29
C VAL A 203 7.49 0.49 7.09
N HIS A 204 8.02 -0.73 7.18
CA HIS A 204 8.22 -1.58 6.01
C HIS A 204 6.89 -2.03 5.42
N ARG A 205 6.63 -1.60 4.19
CA ARG A 205 5.40 -1.94 3.44
C ARG A 205 5.59 -3.20 2.62
N VAL A 206 4.59 -4.07 2.65
CA VAL A 206 4.41 -5.17 1.69
C VAL A 206 3.12 -4.93 0.93
N SER A 207 3.21 -4.94 -0.41
CA SER A 207 2.06 -4.83 -1.30
C SER A 207 2.05 -6.06 -2.22
N VAL A 208 0.97 -6.84 -2.16
CA VAL A 208 0.77 -8.02 -3.00
C VAL A 208 -0.34 -7.74 -4.01
N ARG A 209 -0.03 -7.92 -5.29
CA ARG A 209 -0.91 -7.59 -6.43
C ARG A 209 -1.25 -8.83 -7.26
N ALA A 210 -2.39 -8.82 -7.94
CA ALA A 210 -2.80 -9.92 -8.82
C ALA A 210 -1.91 -10.05 -10.08
N GLY A 211 -1.44 -8.93 -10.62
CA GLY A 211 -0.68 -8.87 -11.87
C GLY A 211 0.09 -7.56 -12.03
N ASP A 212 0.77 -7.39 -13.17
CA ASP A 212 1.57 -6.20 -13.49
C ASP A 212 0.84 -5.17 -14.36
N ASP A 213 -0.43 -5.45 -14.71
CA ASP A 213 -1.31 -4.54 -15.43
C ASP A 213 -2.07 -3.60 -14.48
N PHE A 214 -2.99 -2.80 -15.04
CA PHE A 214 -3.79 -1.83 -14.29
C PHE A 214 -4.55 -2.47 -13.13
N LEU A 215 -5.36 -3.50 -13.40
CA LEU A 215 -6.17 -4.17 -12.37
C LEU A 215 -5.29 -4.89 -11.36
N GLY A 216 -4.19 -5.49 -11.81
CA GLY A 216 -3.15 -6.03 -10.96
C GLY A 216 -2.69 -5.00 -9.94
N TRP A 217 -2.17 -3.86 -10.40
CA TRP A 217 -1.73 -2.79 -9.51
C TRP A 217 -2.84 -2.21 -8.64
N LEU A 218 -4.06 -2.09 -9.16
CA LEU A 218 -5.23 -1.62 -8.41
C LEU A 218 -5.56 -2.56 -7.24
N SER A 219 -5.46 -3.88 -7.43
CA SER A 219 -5.65 -4.85 -6.34
C SER A 219 -4.60 -4.72 -5.22
N GLY A 220 -3.41 -4.18 -5.52
CA GLY A 220 -2.40 -3.88 -4.49
C GLY A 220 -2.83 -2.77 -3.51
N TYR A 221 -3.82 -1.94 -3.88
CA TYR A 221 -4.40 -0.90 -3.03
C TYR A 221 -5.51 -1.41 -2.11
N LEU A 222 -5.90 -2.68 -2.17
CA LEU A 222 -6.75 -3.26 -1.12
C LEU A 222 -6.08 -3.06 0.24
N LEU A 223 -6.90 -2.77 1.27
CA LEU A 223 -6.46 -2.39 2.63
C LEU A 223 -5.81 -1.01 2.78
N VAL A 224 -5.63 -0.25 1.69
CA VAL A 224 -5.31 1.18 1.79
C VAL A 224 -6.60 1.94 2.13
N PRO A 225 -6.62 2.79 3.17
CA PRO A 225 -7.83 3.48 3.58
C PRO A 225 -8.19 4.55 2.56
N GLU A 226 -9.46 4.85 2.48
CA GLU A 226 -9.93 6.02 1.78
C GLU A 226 -9.41 7.30 2.45
N VAL A 227 -8.95 8.23 1.62
CA VAL A 227 -8.76 9.62 2.02
C VAL A 227 -9.38 10.50 0.94
N PHE A 228 -10.53 11.09 1.23
CA PHE A 228 -11.22 11.93 0.26
C PHE A 228 -10.41 13.22 -0.02
N GLY A 229 -10.20 13.50 -1.31
CA GLY A 229 -9.24 14.52 -1.73
C GLY A 229 -7.81 14.15 -1.36
N SER A 230 -7.42 12.89 -1.58
CA SER A 230 -6.03 12.46 -1.36
C SER A 230 -5.08 13.37 -2.12
N ALA A 231 -3.93 13.66 -1.52
CA ALA A 231 -3.08 14.73 -2.05
C ALA A 231 -1.59 14.50 -1.77
N GLY A 232 -0.78 15.41 -2.31
CA GLY A 232 0.67 15.48 -2.15
C GLY A 232 1.35 15.68 -3.50
N SER A 233 2.69 15.75 -3.51
CA SER A 233 3.46 15.93 -4.74
C SER A 233 4.47 14.81 -4.93
N GLY A 234 4.60 14.33 -6.17
CA GLY A 234 5.52 13.26 -6.53
C GLY A 234 5.38 12.05 -5.60
N LYS A 235 6.50 11.59 -5.03
CA LYS A 235 6.55 10.44 -4.11
C LYS A 235 5.79 10.63 -2.79
N ASN A 236 5.39 11.86 -2.46
CA ASN A 236 4.66 12.17 -1.23
C ASN A 236 3.14 12.23 -1.43
N HIS A 237 2.64 12.03 -2.65
CA HIS A 237 1.21 11.84 -2.84
C HIS A 237 0.75 10.63 -2.02
N GLN A 238 -0.34 10.75 -1.26
CA GLN A 238 -0.81 9.69 -0.35
C GLN A 238 -1.03 8.34 -1.08
N THR A 239 -1.57 8.41 -2.31
CA THR A 239 -1.72 7.24 -3.19
C THR A 239 -0.37 6.64 -3.63
N GLU A 240 0.67 7.45 -3.89
CA GLU A 240 2.01 6.92 -4.21
C GLU A 240 2.66 6.23 -3.00
N ARG A 241 2.34 6.71 -1.79
CA ARG A 241 2.81 6.14 -0.52
C ARG A 241 1.97 4.97 -0.03
N PHE A 242 0.82 4.67 -0.63
CA PHE A 242 -0.16 3.70 -0.13
C PHE A 242 -0.58 4.02 1.32
N THR A 243 -0.73 5.31 1.64
CA THR A 243 -1.20 5.76 2.96
C THR A 243 -2.67 6.14 2.92
N GLY A 244 -3.18 6.52 1.75
CA GLY A 244 -4.59 6.77 1.51
C GLY A 244 -4.84 7.09 0.04
N SER A 245 -6.07 6.95 -0.42
CA SER A 245 -6.45 7.31 -1.79
C SER A 245 -7.92 7.72 -1.89
N ASP A 246 -8.23 8.63 -2.81
CA ASP A 246 -9.58 8.86 -3.30
C ASP A 246 -9.87 8.04 -4.57
N CYS A 247 -11.11 8.14 -5.06
CA CYS A 247 -11.62 7.34 -6.15
C CYS A 247 -10.86 7.53 -7.48
N ALA A 248 -10.51 8.76 -7.86
CA ALA A 248 -9.82 9.01 -9.12
C ALA A 248 -8.31 8.80 -8.99
N ASP A 249 -7.75 9.17 -7.84
CA ASP A 249 -6.33 9.05 -7.58
C ASP A 249 -5.90 7.60 -7.54
N VAL A 250 -6.68 6.67 -6.97
CA VAL A 250 -6.28 5.25 -6.99
C VAL A 250 -6.22 4.70 -8.40
N MET A 251 -7.12 5.12 -9.29
CA MET A 251 -7.12 4.72 -10.70
C MET A 251 -5.87 5.23 -11.41
N VAL A 252 -5.54 6.51 -11.20
CA VAL A 252 -4.33 7.12 -11.77
C VAL A 252 -3.06 6.50 -11.16
N GLY A 253 -3.05 6.25 -9.85
CA GLY A 253 -1.94 5.64 -9.12
C GLY A 253 -1.63 4.24 -9.61
N ALA A 254 -2.65 3.38 -9.75
CA ALA A 254 -2.49 2.04 -10.31
C ALA A 254 -1.96 2.07 -11.76
N MET A 255 -2.47 2.96 -12.61
CA MET A 255 -1.94 3.13 -13.97
C MET A 255 -0.49 3.61 -14.00
N ARG A 256 -0.12 4.53 -13.10
CA ARG A 256 1.27 5.00 -12.97
C ARG A 256 2.20 3.88 -12.52
N ARG A 257 1.75 3.03 -11.59
CA ARG A 257 2.46 1.82 -11.16
C ARG A 257 2.60 0.79 -12.28
N ALA A 258 1.60 0.70 -13.17
CA ALA A 258 1.67 -0.07 -14.42
C ALA A 258 2.56 0.60 -15.50
N GLY A 259 3.23 1.71 -15.20
CA GLY A 259 4.22 2.37 -16.07
C GLY A 259 3.71 3.59 -16.84
N ALA A 260 2.45 3.99 -16.66
CA ALA A 260 1.92 5.20 -17.30
C ALA A 260 2.49 6.49 -16.68
N LYS A 261 2.55 7.57 -17.48
CA LYS A 261 2.95 8.90 -17.02
C LYS A 261 1.75 9.84 -17.04
N LEU A 262 0.92 9.75 -16.01
CA LEU A 262 -0.31 10.52 -15.88
C LEU A 262 -0.18 11.55 -14.74
N ALA A 263 -0.79 12.72 -14.89
CA ALA A 263 -0.98 13.62 -13.76
C ALA A 263 -2.23 13.18 -12.98
N TYR A 264 -2.19 13.33 -11.65
CA TYR A 264 -3.40 13.16 -10.83
C TYR A 264 -4.50 14.13 -11.29
N THR A 265 -5.73 13.67 -11.20
CA THR A 265 -6.93 14.35 -11.69
C THR A 265 -8.13 13.86 -10.91
N ASN A 266 -9.21 14.65 -10.90
CA ASN A 266 -10.51 14.18 -10.46
C ASN A 266 -11.20 13.33 -11.57
N VAL A 267 -12.34 12.74 -11.21
CA VAL A 267 -13.20 11.92 -12.09
C VAL A 267 -13.54 12.63 -13.41
N ALA A 268 -13.83 13.93 -13.36
CA ALA A 268 -14.19 14.72 -14.54
C ALA A 268 -13.04 14.84 -15.56
N GLY A 269 -11.78 14.74 -15.12
CA GLY A 269 -10.61 14.81 -16.00
C GLY A 269 -10.18 13.47 -16.63
N LEU A 270 -10.70 12.33 -16.17
CA LEU A 270 -10.36 11.00 -16.70
C LEU A 270 -10.60 10.81 -18.22
N PRO A 271 -11.61 11.42 -18.88
CA PRO A 271 -11.76 11.35 -20.34
C PRO A 271 -10.55 11.86 -21.12
N SER A 272 -9.70 12.70 -20.52
CA SER A 272 -8.46 13.15 -21.17
C SER A 272 -7.44 12.01 -21.34
N TYR A 273 -7.53 10.95 -20.54
CA TYR A 273 -6.65 9.78 -20.54
C TYR A 273 -7.27 8.54 -21.19
N GLY A 274 -8.60 8.53 -21.38
CA GLY A 274 -9.34 7.40 -21.89
C GLY A 274 -9.92 7.59 -23.29
N THR A 275 -10.43 6.50 -23.85
CA THR A 275 -11.32 6.48 -25.02
C THR A 275 -12.71 6.11 -24.52
N THR A 276 -13.74 6.85 -24.90
CA THR A 276 -15.12 6.52 -24.56
C THR A 276 -15.55 5.24 -25.27
N ILE A 277 -15.95 4.24 -24.49
CA ILE A 277 -16.53 2.97 -24.96
C ILE A 277 -18.05 3.08 -25.02
N ALA A 278 -18.65 3.69 -23.99
CA ALA A 278 -20.06 4.00 -23.92
C ALA A 278 -20.24 5.45 -23.44
N ALA A 279 -21.14 6.18 -24.11
CA ALA A 279 -21.53 7.52 -23.68
C ALA A 279 -22.42 7.45 -22.42
N ALA A 280 -22.74 8.62 -21.86
CA ALA A 280 -23.62 8.75 -20.70
C ALA A 280 -24.91 7.94 -20.89
N THR A 281 -25.15 7.01 -19.98
CA THR A 281 -26.27 6.05 -20.01
C THR A 281 -26.84 5.92 -18.61
N GLU A 282 -28.15 6.02 -18.48
CA GLU A 282 -28.84 5.80 -17.20
C GLU A 282 -28.94 4.32 -16.86
N LEU A 283 -28.69 3.99 -15.60
CA LEU A 283 -28.92 2.70 -14.97
C LEU A 283 -30.11 2.80 -14.02
N ASP A 284 -30.97 1.79 -14.05
CA ASP A 284 -32.05 1.64 -13.08
C ASP A 284 -31.54 1.19 -11.69
N ASP A 285 -32.44 0.96 -10.74
CA ASP A 285 -32.11 0.54 -9.37
C ASP A 285 -31.39 -0.83 -9.31
N HIS A 286 -31.40 -1.59 -10.40
CA HIS A 286 -30.71 -2.88 -10.53
C HIS A 286 -29.41 -2.79 -11.32
N GLY A 287 -28.96 -1.58 -11.69
CA GLY A 287 -27.78 -1.40 -12.51
C GLY A 287 -27.99 -1.77 -13.97
N THR A 288 -29.24 -1.89 -14.43
CA THR A 288 -29.56 -2.29 -15.80
C THR A 288 -29.75 -1.06 -16.68
N PRO A 289 -29.02 -0.94 -17.81
CA PRO A 289 -29.24 0.14 -18.76
C PRO A 289 -30.46 -0.13 -19.65
N ALA A 290 -31.14 0.93 -20.10
CA ALA A 290 -32.28 0.81 -21.04
C ALA A 290 -31.91 0.21 -22.40
N SER A 291 -30.63 0.28 -22.78
CA SER A 291 -30.06 -0.36 -23.96
C SER A 291 -28.73 -1.01 -23.61
N PRO A 292 -28.42 -2.23 -24.13
CA PRO A 292 -27.20 -2.93 -23.75
C PRO A 292 -25.94 -2.12 -24.03
N ILE A 293 -25.08 -1.98 -23.02
CA ILE A 293 -23.72 -1.48 -23.16
C ILE A 293 -22.83 -2.69 -23.43
N THR A 294 -22.16 -2.74 -24.58
CA THR A 294 -21.34 -3.90 -25.02
C THR A 294 -19.90 -3.50 -25.28
N GLY A 295 -19.01 -4.50 -25.37
CA GLY A 295 -17.59 -4.28 -25.69
C GLY A 295 -16.76 -3.75 -24.53
N VAL A 296 -17.30 -3.83 -23.32
CA VAL A 296 -16.58 -3.57 -22.06
C VAL A 296 -15.57 -4.68 -21.78
N LEU A 297 -14.51 -4.35 -21.08
CA LEU A 297 -13.45 -5.28 -20.67
C LEU A 297 -13.02 -4.99 -19.23
N PRO A 298 -12.54 -6.01 -18.49
CA PRO A 298 -11.90 -5.79 -17.20
C PRO A 298 -10.83 -4.69 -17.30
N GLY A 299 -10.89 -3.73 -16.39
CA GLY A 299 -10.03 -2.55 -16.33
C GLY A 299 -10.58 -1.30 -17.02
N ASP A 300 -11.71 -1.40 -17.73
CA ASP A 300 -12.46 -0.22 -18.17
C ASP A 300 -12.95 0.57 -16.95
N LEU A 301 -12.86 1.89 -17.04
CA LEU A 301 -13.34 2.81 -16.02
C LEU A 301 -14.82 3.10 -16.24
N ILE A 302 -15.58 3.09 -15.17
CA ILE A 302 -16.99 3.45 -15.13
C ILE A 302 -17.08 4.71 -14.27
N ARG A 303 -17.32 5.86 -14.91
CA ARG A 303 -17.58 7.09 -14.16
C ARG A 303 -19.05 7.11 -13.79
N ILE A 304 -19.34 7.53 -12.56
CA ILE A 304 -20.65 7.39 -11.94
C ILE A 304 -21.10 8.76 -11.46
N ASP A 305 -22.30 9.14 -11.89
CA ASP A 305 -23.05 10.30 -11.41
C ASP A 305 -24.33 9.76 -10.76
N TYR A 306 -24.41 9.80 -9.43
CA TYR A 306 -25.46 9.06 -8.72
C TYR A 306 -26.84 9.70 -8.94
N ALA A 307 -27.87 8.85 -8.97
CA ALA A 307 -29.27 9.25 -9.06
C ALA A 307 -30.03 8.86 -7.78
N GLY A 308 -31.36 8.95 -7.82
CA GLY A 308 -32.23 8.60 -6.69
C GLY A 308 -31.94 9.43 -5.44
N GLU A 309 -31.80 8.76 -4.29
CA GLU A 309 -31.51 9.40 -3.00
C GLU A 309 -30.13 10.05 -2.92
N LEU A 310 -29.19 9.61 -3.77
CA LEU A 310 -27.83 10.14 -3.85
C LEU A 310 -27.67 11.19 -4.94
N ARG A 311 -28.75 11.56 -5.63
CA ARG A 311 -28.72 12.59 -6.66
C ARG A 311 -28.31 13.93 -6.06
N HIS A 312 -27.26 14.54 -6.62
CA HIS A 312 -26.68 15.79 -6.12
C HIS A 312 -26.18 15.70 -4.66
N HIS A 313 -25.82 14.49 -4.20
CA HIS A 313 -25.19 14.33 -2.87
C HIS A 313 -23.84 15.06 -2.81
N THR A 314 -23.19 15.27 -3.96
CA THR A 314 -22.14 16.28 -4.12
C THR A 314 -22.60 17.39 -5.08
N PRO A 315 -22.00 18.59 -5.01
CA PRO A 315 -22.37 19.72 -5.87
C PRO A 315 -21.76 19.64 -7.28
N ARG A 316 -21.12 18.52 -7.66
CA ARG A 316 -20.48 18.33 -8.97
C ARG A 316 -21.08 17.11 -9.66
N ASP A 317 -21.12 17.15 -10.99
CA ASP A 317 -21.44 15.97 -11.78
C ASP A 317 -20.23 15.01 -11.77
N TRP A 318 -20.49 13.72 -11.98
CA TRP A 318 -19.48 12.65 -11.97
C TRP A 318 -18.77 12.56 -10.62
N ASP A 319 -19.53 12.14 -9.62
CA ASP A 319 -19.12 12.01 -8.24
C ASP A 319 -17.95 11.04 -8.07
N HIS A 320 -18.03 9.91 -8.78
CA HIS A 320 -17.27 8.71 -8.46
C HIS A 320 -16.75 7.98 -9.70
N VAL A 321 -15.79 7.07 -9.48
CA VAL A 321 -15.27 6.18 -10.52
C VAL A 321 -14.98 4.81 -9.97
N ALA A 322 -15.32 3.79 -10.76
CA ALA A 322 -14.95 2.41 -10.54
C ALA A 322 -14.17 1.85 -11.74
N ALA A 323 -13.51 0.72 -11.56
CA ALA A 323 -12.99 -0.08 -12.67
C ALA A 323 -13.76 -1.40 -12.74
N LEU A 324 -14.14 -1.84 -13.94
CA LEU A 324 -14.71 -3.17 -14.16
C LEU A 324 -13.69 -4.22 -13.72
N TRP A 325 -14.03 -4.98 -12.69
CA TRP A 325 -13.17 -6.03 -12.13
C TRP A 325 -13.40 -7.36 -12.83
N GLU A 326 -14.67 -7.77 -12.97
CA GLU A 326 -15.06 -9.03 -13.59
C GLU A 326 -16.40 -8.90 -14.29
N ASP A 327 -16.48 -9.43 -15.52
CA ASP A 327 -17.71 -9.55 -16.31
C ASP A 327 -18.58 -10.69 -15.74
N LYS A 328 -19.77 -10.34 -15.25
CA LYS A 328 -20.73 -11.24 -14.61
C LYS A 328 -22.13 -10.94 -15.11
N SER A 329 -23.00 -11.95 -15.07
CA SER A 329 -24.39 -11.83 -15.49
C SER A 329 -25.35 -12.42 -14.45
N ASP A 330 -26.65 -12.37 -14.75
CA ASP A 330 -27.68 -13.05 -13.93
C ASP A 330 -27.37 -14.56 -13.80
N PRO A 331 -27.25 -15.11 -12.57
CA PRO A 331 -27.08 -16.54 -12.35
C PRO A 331 -28.23 -17.41 -12.90
N ASN A 332 -29.42 -16.83 -13.07
CA ASN A 332 -30.57 -17.50 -13.67
C ASN A 332 -30.71 -17.22 -15.18
N GLY A 333 -29.85 -16.35 -15.72
CA GLY A 333 -29.82 -15.98 -17.12
C GLY A 333 -29.13 -17.02 -18.01
N PRO A 334 -29.08 -16.78 -19.34
CA PRO A 334 -28.49 -17.70 -20.31
C PRO A 334 -27.01 -18.03 -20.03
N SER A 335 -26.26 -17.07 -19.49
CA SER A 335 -24.84 -17.19 -19.15
C SER A 335 -24.59 -17.77 -17.75
N LYS A 336 -25.65 -18.02 -16.96
CA LYS A 336 -25.59 -18.64 -15.62
C LYS A 336 -24.57 -17.99 -14.68
N GLY A 337 -24.48 -16.67 -14.68
CA GLY A 337 -23.52 -15.92 -13.85
C GLY A 337 -22.09 -15.87 -14.42
N GLY A 338 -21.86 -16.47 -15.59
CA GLY A 338 -20.63 -16.26 -16.35
C GLY A 338 -20.62 -14.92 -17.09
N PRO A 339 -19.50 -14.58 -17.74
CA PRO A 339 -19.39 -13.37 -18.53
C PRO A 339 -20.33 -13.40 -19.74
N ASP A 340 -20.97 -12.27 -20.06
CA ASP A 340 -21.82 -12.14 -21.25
C ASP A 340 -21.46 -10.95 -22.16
N GLY A 341 -20.42 -10.19 -21.81
CA GLY A 341 -19.89 -9.07 -22.57
C GLY A 341 -20.75 -7.82 -22.53
N LYS A 342 -21.74 -7.76 -21.63
CA LYS A 342 -22.60 -6.60 -21.41
C LYS A 342 -22.36 -6.04 -20.03
N LEU A 343 -22.35 -4.72 -19.95
CA LEU A 343 -22.31 -4.05 -18.66
C LEU A 343 -23.70 -3.99 -18.05
N ASP A 344 -23.89 -4.60 -16.89
CA ASP A 344 -25.11 -4.54 -16.07
C ASP A 344 -24.81 -4.62 -14.56
N GLY A 345 -25.84 -4.67 -13.74
CA GLY A 345 -25.70 -4.65 -12.29
C GLY A 345 -25.04 -5.87 -11.66
N PHE A 346 -24.88 -6.98 -12.38
CA PHE A 346 -24.24 -8.19 -11.88
C PHE A 346 -22.71 -8.12 -11.96
N ASP A 347 -22.17 -7.32 -12.89
CA ASP A 347 -20.74 -7.09 -13.04
C ASP A 347 -20.08 -6.66 -11.74
N LEU A 348 -18.91 -7.22 -11.46
CA LEU A 348 -18.14 -6.79 -10.29
C LEU A 348 -17.27 -5.61 -10.67
N VAL A 349 -17.32 -4.57 -9.84
CA VAL A 349 -16.49 -3.38 -9.97
C VAL A 349 -15.59 -3.23 -8.75
N ILE A 350 -14.37 -2.75 -8.96
CA ILE A 350 -13.46 -2.35 -7.90
C ILE A 350 -13.41 -0.82 -7.84
N HIS A 351 -13.64 -0.25 -6.65
CA HIS A 351 -13.59 1.18 -6.43
C HIS A 351 -13.28 1.51 -4.98
N VAL A 352 -12.94 2.77 -4.69
CA VAL A 352 -12.92 3.27 -3.32
C VAL A 352 -14.37 3.28 -2.81
N GLY A 353 -14.69 2.40 -1.87
CA GLY A 353 -15.92 2.46 -1.08
C GLY A 353 -15.56 2.83 0.35
N HIS A 354 -16.52 3.29 1.15
CA HIS A 354 -16.21 3.52 2.56
C HIS A 354 -15.95 2.17 3.27
N PRO A 355 -14.81 1.94 3.95
CA PRO A 355 -13.68 2.86 4.18
C PRO A 355 -12.41 2.61 3.33
N ARG A 356 -12.44 1.70 2.34
CA ARG A 356 -11.28 1.29 1.52
C ARG A 356 -11.74 0.77 0.17
N LEU A 357 -10.80 0.33 -0.68
CA LEU A 357 -11.20 -0.33 -1.92
C LEU A 357 -12.10 -1.54 -1.64
N VAL A 358 -13.22 -1.60 -2.34
CA VAL A 358 -14.15 -2.73 -2.33
C VAL A 358 -14.38 -3.27 -3.73
N ILE A 359 -14.70 -4.55 -3.81
CA ILE A 359 -15.16 -5.27 -4.99
C ILE A 359 -16.60 -5.71 -4.72
N GLU A 360 -17.53 -5.18 -5.50
CA GLU A 360 -18.95 -5.49 -5.34
C GLU A 360 -19.71 -5.36 -6.67
N PRO A 361 -20.95 -5.85 -6.76
CA PRO A 361 -21.76 -5.71 -7.97
C PRO A 361 -22.03 -4.23 -8.31
N LEU A 362 -22.02 -3.88 -9.59
CA LEU A 362 -22.32 -2.53 -10.08
C LEU A 362 -23.70 -2.02 -9.63
N ALA A 363 -24.66 -2.92 -9.39
CA ALA A 363 -25.97 -2.57 -8.84
C ALA A 363 -25.88 -1.81 -7.50
N ARG A 364 -24.80 -1.99 -6.72
CA ARG A 364 -24.56 -1.25 -5.46
C ARG A 364 -24.27 0.23 -5.67
N GLN A 365 -23.92 0.60 -6.90
CA GLN A 365 -23.62 1.96 -7.33
C GLN A 365 -24.80 2.60 -8.09
N SER A 366 -25.96 1.93 -8.11
CA SER A 366 -27.14 2.32 -8.89
C SER A 366 -28.31 2.71 -7.96
N PRO A 367 -29.29 3.52 -8.42
CA PRO A 367 -29.41 4.10 -9.75
C PRO A 367 -28.37 5.21 -10.01
N ALA A 368 -27.91 5.34 -11.24
CA ALA A 368 -26.90 6.31 -11.63
C ALA A 368 -26.92 6.60 -13.13
N THR A 369 -26.32 7.72 -13.54
CA THR A 369 -25.84 7.90 -14.91
C THR A 369 -24.37 7.50 -14.96
N ILE A 370 -24.01 6.65 -15.92
CA ILE A 370 -22.63 6.21 -16.11
C ILE A 370 -22.11 6.53 -17.50
N ASP A 371 -20.79 6.68 -17.62
CA ASP A 371 -20.10 6.47 -18.90
C ASP A 371 -18.91 5.54 -18.72
N VAL A 372 -18.48 4.92 -19.83
CA VAL A 372 -17.42 3.91 -19.81
C VAL A 372 -16.24 4.39 -20.62
N LEU A 373 -15.07 4.38 -19.99
CA LEU A 373 -13.80 4.78 -20.59
C LEU A 373 -12.82 3.62 -20.58
N ARG A 374 -12.06 3.47 -21.66
CA ARG A 374 -10.89 2.58 -21.69
C ARG A 374 -9.61 3.40 -21.66
N TRP A 375 -8.67 3.07 -20.80
CA TRP A 375 -7.35 3.69 -20.81
C TRP A 375 -6.73 3.68 -22.20
N ARG A 376 -6.21 4.83 -22.66
CA ARG A 376 -5.42 4.83 -23.89
C ARG A 376 -4.12 4.08 -23.63
N ALA A 377 -3.73 3.25 -24.59
CA ALA A 377 -2.44 2.58 -24.54
C ALA A 377 -1.33 3.63 -24.30
N PRO A 378 -0.37 3.37 -23.41
CA PRO A 378 0.78 4.25 -23.25
C PRO A 378 1.41 4.46 -24.62
N LYS A 379 1.60 5.71 -25.04
CA LYS A 379 2.39 5.97 -26.25
C LYS A 379 3.77 5.40 -26.00
N THR A 380 4.13 4.33 -26.70
CA THR A 380 5.50 3.80 -26.67
C THR A 380 6.43 4.96 -27.00
N PRO A 381 7.43 5.28 -26.15
CA PRO A 381 8.37 6.33 -26.48
C PRO A 381 9.00 6.00 -27.83
N ARG A 382 8.89 6.91 -28.80
CA ARG A 382 9.58 6.83 -30.09
C ARG A 382 11.06 7.09 -29.90
#